data_AF-A0A0F9E055-F1
#
_entry.id   AF-A0A0F9E055-F1
#
_cell.length_a   1.000
_cell.length_b   1.000
_cell.length_c   1.000
_cell.angle_alpha   90.00
_cell.angle_beta   90.00
_cell.angle_gamma   90.00
#
_symmetry.space_group_name_H-M   'P 1'
#
loop_
_entity.id
_entity.type
_entity.pdbx_description
1 polymer ?
#
loop_
_entity_poly.entity_id
_entity_poly.type
_entity_poly.pdbx_seq_one_letter_code
_entity_poly.pdbx_strand_id
1 'polypeptide(L)'
;SMLDIMKEYDAVIRKQYPIRTYFFPARGDAFHTRYWVQTNFRQWWDKYNSTYATAYELRHHYATENINRWTDEGFGFDAKLLYLSKSMGHSILESTRYYYSLVPGLADILKDRTGETFDNIVPEVDDESN
;
A
#
# COMPACT_ATOMS: atom_id res chain seq x y z
N SER A 1 5.39 4.83 17.98
CA SER A 1 5.21 3.98 16.77
C SER A 1 3.84 4.21 16.16
N MET A 2 3.54 3.68 14.97
CA MET A 2 2.17 3.75 14.41
C MET A 2 1.14 3.12 15.36
N LEU A 3 1.48 2.03 16.04
CA LEU A 3 0.60 1.39 17.02
C LEU A 3 0.23 2.32 18.17
N ASP A 4 1.17 3.11 18.66
CA ASP A 4 0.93 4.03 19.79
C ASP A 4 -0.03 5.17 19.38
N ILE A 5 0.16 5.71 18.18
CA ILE A 5 -0.74 6.74 17.61
C ILE A 5 -2.16 6.18 17.45
N MET A 6 -2.29 4.94 16.97
CA MET A 6 -3.59 4.29 16.82
C MET A 6 -4.28 4.05 18.17
N LYS A 7 -3.53 3.68 19.22
CA LYS A 7 -4.05 3.50 20.59
C LYS A 7 -4.51 4.83 21.20
N GLU A 8 -3.73 5.89 21.01
CA GLU A 8 -4.09 7.23 21.48
C GLU A 8 -5.38 7.71 20.81
N TYR A 9 -5.44 7.58 19.47
CA TYR A 9 -6.64 7.89 18.71
C TYR A 9 -7.85 7.08 19.19
N ASP A 10 -7.71 5.76 19.37
CA ASP A 10 -8.77 4.88 19.87
C ASP A 10 -9.31 5.32 21.24
N ALA A 11 -8.42 5.73 22.15
CA ALA A 11 -8.78 6.22 23.47
C ALA A 11 -9.58 7.54 23.41
N VAL A 12 -9.27 8.41 22.44
CA VAL A 12 -9.98 9.68 22.24
C VAL A 12 -11.33 9.45 21.56
N ILE A 13 -11.34 8.74 20.43
CA ILE A 13 -12.57 8.58 19.63
C ILE A 13 -13.63 7.75 20.34
N ARG A 14 -13.25 6.79 21.20
CA ARG A 14 -14.19 5.99 22.00
C ARG A 14 -15.05 6.86 22.93
N LYS A 15 -14.57 8.04 23.34
CA LYS A 15 -15.36 8.98 24.16
C LYS A 15 -16.52 9.60 23.36
N GLN A 16 -16.36 9.73 22.05
CA GLN A 16 -17.36 10.34 21.16
C GLN A 16 -18.25 9.29 20.49
N TYR A 17 -17.66 8.17 20.06
CA TYR A 17 -18.34 7.04 19.46
C TYR A 17 -18.02 5.77 20.27
N PRO A 18 -18.74 5.53 21.38
CA PRO A 18 -18.46 4.43 22.30
C PRO A 18 -18.80 3.06 21.70
N ILE A 19 -19.87 3.00 20.89
CA ILE A 19 -20.28 1.83 20.13
C ILE A 19 -20.16 2.22 18.66
N ARG A 20 -19.01 1.91 18.05
CA ARG A 20 -18.69 2.30 16.68
C ARG A 20 -18.34 1.08 15.85
N THR A 21 -18.80 1.09 14.62
CA THR A 21 -18.55 0.05 13.61
C THR A 21 -17.20 0.27 12.95
N TYR A 22 -16.87 1.54 12.66
CA TYR A 22 -15.64 1.90 11.97
C TYR A 22 -14.58 2.37 12.94
N PHE A 23 -13.31 1.98 12.72
CA PHE A 23 -12.21 2.48 13.54
C PHE A 23 -12.06 3.99 13.40
N PHE A 24 -12.15 4.50 12.16
CA PHE A 24 -12.23 5.93 11.82
C PHE A 24 -13.66 6.27 11.38
N PRO A 25 -14.58 6.58 12.31
CA PRO A 25 -15.95 6.90 11.96
C PRO A 25 -16.05 8.31 11.39
N ALA A 26 -16.76 8.43 10.27
CA ALA A 26 -17.34 9.69 9.85
C ALA A 26 -18.54 10.05 10.76
N ARG A 27 -19.16 11.21 10.49
CA ARG A 27 -20.33 11.66 11.25
C ARG A 27 -21.43 10.58 11.22
N GLY A 28 -21.91 10.21 12.41
CA GLY A 28 -22.96 9.20 12.56
C GLY A 28 -22.48 7.76 12.43
N ASP A 29 -21.20 7.47 12.72
CA ASP A 29 -20.60 6.13 12.60
C ASP A 29 -20.65 5.57 11.16
N ALA A 30 -20.49 6.45 10.18
CA ALA A 30 -20.39 6.08 8.78
C ALA A 30 -18.93 5.91 8.33
N PHE A 31 -18.72 5.41 7.11
CA PHE A 31 -17.39 5.36 6.49
C PHE A 31 -17.02 6.69 5.82
N HIS A 32 -15.72 6.97 5.72
CA HIS A 32 -15.22 8.07 4.91
C HIS A 32 -15.22 7.72 3.43
N THR A 33 -15.59 8.68 2.57
CA THR A 33 -15.51 8.51 1.11
C THR A 33 -14.06 8.64 0.63
N ARG A 34 -13.77 8.08 -0.56
CA ARG A 34 -12.45 8.25 -1.21
C ARG A 34 -12.08 9.73 -1.39
N TYR A 35 -13.04 10.54 -1.82
CA TYR A 35 -12.86 11.97 -2.00
C TYR A 35 -12.48 12.68 -0.68
N TRP A 36 -13.12 12.30 0.43
CA TRP A 36 -12.78 12.85 1.75
C TRP A 36 -11.34 12.54 2.12
N VAL A 37 -10.90 11.30 1.94
CA VAL A 37 -9.51 10.89 2.26
C VAL A 37 -8.51 11.65 1.40
N GLN A 38 -8.75 11.76 0.08
CA GLN A 38 -7.87 12.48 -0.84
C GLN A 38 -7.77 13.96 -0.47
N THR A 39 -8.91 14.61 -0.21
CA THR A 39 -8.95 16.04 0.13
C THR A 39 -8.22 16.33 1.44
N ASN A 40 -8.48 15.54 2.49
CA ASN A 40 -7.82 15.73 3.78
C ASN A 40 -6.32 15.43 3.68
N PHE A 41 -5.93 14.37 2.98
CA PHE A 41 -4.52 14.07 2.75
C PHE A 41 -3.81 15.25 2.08
N ARG A 42 -4.36 15.77 0.98
CA ARG A 42 -3.78 16.90 0.25
C ARG A 42 -3.66 18.14 1.12
N GLN A 43 -4.71 18.47 1.88
CA GLN A 43 -4.70 19.62 2.78
C GLN A 43 -3.54 19.57 3.79
N TRP A 44 -3.28 18.40 4.38
CA TRP A 44 -2.19 18.24 5.34
C TRP A 44 -0.83 18.13 4.66
N TRP A 45 -0.75 17.45 3.51
CA TRP A 45 0.50 17.31 2.77
C TRP A 45 1.03 18.66 2.30
N ASP A 46 0.18 19.45 1.64
CA ASP A 46 0.54 20.74 1.04
C ASP A 46 0.88 21.80 2.11
N LYS A 47 0.45 21.58 3.36
CA LYS A 47 0.82 22.44 4.49
C LYS A 47 2.29 22.29 4.89
N TYR A 48 2.87 21.11 4.72
CA TYR A 48 4.22 20.79 5.20
C TYR A 48 5.20 20.42 4.08
N ASN A 49 4.73 20.26 2.84
CA ASN A 49 5.52 19.83 1.70
C ASN A 49 5.23 20.72 0.50
N SER A 50 6.25 20.99 -0.31
CA SER A 50 6.14 21.75 -1.56
C SER A 50 5.91 20.87 -2.79
N THR A 51 6.15 19.56 -2.67
CA THR A 51 5.99 18.60 -3.76
C THR A 51 4.59 18.02 -3.79
N TYR A 52 4.14 17.66 -4.99
CA TYR A 52 2.87 16.98 -5.15
C TYR A 52 2.99 15.53 -4.66
N ALA A 53 2.05 15.10 -3.80
CA ALA A 53 1.83 13.69 -3.51
C ALA A 53 0.35 13.41 -3.20
N THR A 54 -0.04 12.16 -3.37
CA THR A 54 -1.37 11.61 -3.07
C THR A 54 -1.25 10.48 -2.06
N ALA A 55 -2.37 10.15 -1.41
CA ALA A 55 -2.42 8.99 -0.53
C ALA A 55 -2.11 7.67 -1.27
N TYR A 56 -2.35 7.61 -2.58
CA TYR A 56 -2.01 6.48 -3.42
C TYR A 56 -0.50 6.38 -3.65
N GLU A 57 0.16 7.48 -4.00
CA GLU A 57 1.63 7.53 -4.15
C GLU A 57 2.33 7.19 -2.84
N LEU A 58 1.79 7.63 -1.69
CA LEU A 58 2.32 7.24 -0.39
C LEU A 58 2.20 5.73 -0.14
N ARG A 59 1.07 5.12 -0.53
CA ARG A 59 0.87 3.65 -0.47
C ARG A 59 1.87 2.92 -1.36
N HIS A 60 2.11 3.44 -2.56
CA HIS A 60 3.08 2.87 -3.49
C HIS A 60 4.51 2.99 -2.96
N HIS A 61 4.88 4.16 -2.44
CA HIS A 61 6.19 4.37 -1.81
C HIS A 61 6.40 3.44 -0.61
N TYR A 62 5.39 3.23 0.24
CA TYR A 62 5.44 2.22 1.30
C TYR A 62 5.75 0.81 0.76
N ALA A 63 5.14 0.41 -0.35
CA ALA A 63 5.42 -0.88 -0.98
C ALA A 63 6.87 -0.96 -1.48
N THR A 64 7.29 0.04 -2.26
CA THR A 64 8.65 0.12 -2.84
C THR A 64 9.72 0.10 -1.75
N GLU A 65 9.57 0.89 -0.68
CA GLU A 65 10.50 0.92 0.45
C GLU A 65 10.60 -0.42 1.18
N ASN A 66 9.49 -1.15 1.34
CA ASN A 66 9.54 -2.48 1.95
C ASN A 66 10.25 -3.48 1.05
N ILE A 67 9.95 -3.49 -0.25
CA ILE A 67 10.56 -4.44 -1.19
C ILE A 67 12.05 -4.17 -1.36
N ASN A 68 12.45 -2.89 -1.48
CA ASN A 68 13.86 -2.50 -1.60
C ASN A 68 14.69 -2.90 -0.37
N ARG A 69 14.07 -3.08 0.81
CA ARG A 69 14.77 -3.55 2.01
C ARG A 69 15.02 -5.06 2.02
N TRP A 70 14.39 -5.82 1.13
CA TRP A 70 14.50 -7.28 1.07
C TRP A 70 15.49 -7.76 0.00
N THR A 71 16.22 -6.85 -0.66
CA THR A 71 17.11 -7.18 -1.79
C THR A 71 18.24 -8.15 -1.43
N ASP A 72 18.55 -8.32 -0.14
CA ASP A 72 19.60 -9.22 0.35
C ASP A 72 19.06 -10.47 1.08
N GLU A 73 17.73 -10.63 1.15
CA GLU A 73 17.09 -11.68 1.94
C GLU A 73 16.51 -12.78 1.02
N GLY A 74 17.18 -13.94 0.98
CA GLY A 74 16.75 -15.11 0.21
C GLY A 74 15.42 -15.74 0.67
N PHE A 75 15.46 -16.98 1.19
CA PHE A 75 14.25 -17.72 1.60
C PHE A 75 13.42 -16.93 2.63
N GLY A 76 12.26 -16.41 2.20
CA GLY A 76 11.39 -15.57 3.02
C GLY A 76 10.72 -14.43 2.23
N PHE A 77 11.26 -14.10 1.06
CA PHE A 77 10.73 -13.06 0.18
C PHE A 77 9.24 -13.25 -0.16
N ASP A 78 8.83 -14.46 -0.57
CA ASP A 78 7.44 -14.75 -0.99
C ASP A 78 6.44 -14.52 0.16
N ALA A 79 6.82 -14.90 1.38
CA ALA A 79 6.00 -14.66 2.57
C ALA A 79 5.91 -13.17 2.89
N LYS A 80 7.03 -12.43 2.82
CA LYS A 80 7.07 -10.98 3.05
C LYS A 80 6.23 -10.21 2.03
N LEU A 81 6.30 -10.61 0.76
CA LEU A 81 5.48 -10.03 -0.30
C LEU A 81 3.99 -10.30 -0.07
N LEU A 82 3.63 -11.51 0.34
CA LEU A 82 2.24 -11.85 0.70
C LEU A 82 1.74 -11.00 1.89
N TYR A 83 2.57 -10.80 2.92
CA TYR A 83 2.23 -9.93 4.05
C TYR A 83 2.05 -8.48 3.62
N LEU A 84 2.94 -7.96 2.76
CA LEU A 84 2.86 -6.60 2.23
C LEU A 84 1.59 -6.40 1.40
N SER A 85 1.30 -7.32 0.48
CA SER A 85 0.09 -7.33 -0.33
C SER A 85 -1.18 -7.26 0.54
N LYS A 86 -1.27 -8.10 1.58
CA LYS A 86 -2.37 -8.07 2.55
C LYS A 86 -2.43 -6.76 3.32
N SER A 87 -1.30 -6.21 3.75
CA SER A 87 -1.26 -4.91 4.46
C SER A 87 -1.76 -3.76 3.59
N MET A 88 -1.56 -3.87 2.28
CA MET A 88 -2.07 -2.94 1.28
C MET A 88 -3.49 -3.25 0.83
N GLY A 89 -4.18 -4.25 1.39
CA GLY A 89 -5.56 -4.57 1.07
C GLY A 89 -5.77 -5.03 -0.38
N HIS A 90 -4.75 -5.58 -1.03
CA HIS A 90 -4.90 -6.20 -2.34
C HIS A 90 -5.62 -7.55 -2.16
N SER A 91 -6.71 -7.76 -2.90
CA SER A 91 -7.51 -8.98 -2.87
C SER A 91 -6.99 -10.07 -3.82
N ILE A 92 -6.17 -9.70 -4.81
CA ILE A 92 -5.62 -10.59 -5.84
C ILE A 92 -4.10 -10.44 -5.86
N LEU A 93 -3.37 -11.55 -5.91
CA LEU A 93 -1.90 -11.56 -6.01
C LEU A 93 -1.40 -10.83 -7.28
N GLU A 94 -2.27 -10.71 -8.30
CA GLU A 94 -2.01 -10.14 -9.62
C GLU A 94 -1.77 -8.62 -9.58
N SER A 95 -2.44 -7.87 -8.70
CA SER A 95 -2.08 -6.45 -8.43
C SER A 95 -0.79 -6.32 -7.61
N THR A 96 -0.29 -7.43 -7.05
CA THR A 96 1.06 -7.53 -6.50
C THR A 96 2.06 -7.91 -7.59
N ARG A 97 1.61 -8.45 -8.73
CA ARG A 97 2.52 -8.83 -9.83
C ARG A 97 3.16 -7.64 -10.53
N TYR A 98 2.51 -6.48 -10.51
CA TYR A 98 3.10 -5.22 -10.93
C TYR A 98 4.40 -4.87 -10.17
N TYR A 99 4.52 -5.27 -8.91
CA TYR A 99 5.77 -5.07 -8.17
C TYR A 99 6.87 -6.04 -8.61
N TYR A 100 6.55 -7.12 -9.34
CA TYR A 100 7.57 -8.01 -9.85
C TYR A 100 8.42 -7.39 -10.97
N SER A 101 7.83 -6.50 -11.78
CA SER A 101 8.53 -5.81 -12.85
C SER A 101 9.23 -4.51 -12.41
N LEU A 102 8.87 -3.97 -11.24
CA LEU A 102 9.38 -2.68 -10.74
C LEU A 102 10.73 -2.76 -10.01
N VAL A 103 11.16 -3.95 -9.56
CA VAL A 103 12.34 -4.08 -8.72
C VAL A 103 13.42 -4.92 -9.41
N PRO A 104 14.58 -4.32 -9.75
CA PRO A 104 15.68 -5.02 -10.43
C PRO A 104 16.13 -6.30 -9.73
N GLY A 105 16.24 -6.26 -8.39
CA GLY A 105 16.63 -7.43 -7.59
C GLY A 105 15.64 -8.60 -7.68
N LEU A 106 14.42 -8.36 -8.12
CA LEU A 106 13.41 -9.39 -8.29
C LEU A 106 13.39 -9.99 -9.69
N ALA A 107 13.72 -9.18 -10.71
CA ALA A 107 13.98 -9.69 -12.05
C ALA A 107 15.12 -10.72 -12.02
N ASP A 108 16.16 -10.49 -11.21
CA ASP A 108 17.28 -11.42 -11.05
C ASP A 108 16.86 -12.72 -10.33
N ILE A 109 16.11 -12.63 -9.23
CA ILE A 109 15.59 -13.83 -8.50
C ILE A 109 14.60 -14.64 -9.37
N LEU A 110 13.79 -13.96 -10.18
CA LEU A 110 12.85 -14.60 -11.10
C LEU A 110 13.57 -15.25 -12.29
N LYS A 111 14.58 -14.58 -12.86
CA LYS A 111 15.41 -15.09 -13.96
C LYS A 111 16.14 -16.37 -13.57
N ASP A 112 16.68 -16.43 -12.35
CA ASP A 112 17.33 -17.63 -11.80
C ASP A 112 16.35 -18.80 -11.60
N ARG A 113 15.05 -18.53 -11.38
CA ARG A 113 14.04 -19.56 -11.11
C ARG A 113 13.17 -19.97 -12.29
N THR A 114 13.04 -19.16 -13.34
CA THR A 114 12.02 -19.39 -14.40
C THR A 114 12.57 -19.56 -15.81
N GLY A 115 13.86 -19.38 -16.06
CA GLY A 115 14.55 -19.84 -17.26
C GLY A 115 14.17 -19.16 -18.58
N GLU A 116 12.87 -19.10 -18.96
CA GLU A 116 12.45 -18.70 -20.33
C GLU A 116 11.03 -18.09 -20.43
N THR A 117 10.35 -17.71 -19.36
CA THR A 117 8.90 -17.39 -19.44
C THR A 117 8.48 -16.01 -18.94
N PHE A 118 9.30 -14.97 -19.11
CA PHE A 118 8.86 -13.61 -18.75
C PHE A 118 8.05 -12.93 -19.88
N ASP A 119 8.52 -13.00 -21.13
CA ASP A 119 7.84 -12.36 -22.28
C ASP A 119 6.44 -12.93 -22.58
N ASN A 120 6.14 -14.14 -22.08
CA ASN A 120 4.83 -14.79 -22.24
C ASN A 120 3.86 -14.55 -21.06
N ILE A 121 4.33 -13.98 -19.94
CA ILE A 121 3.54 -13.81 -18.70
C ILE A 121 3.17 -12.34 -18.45
N VAL A 122 3.82 -11.39 -19.13
CA VAL A 122 3.49 -9.98 -19.06
C VAL A 122 2.48 -9.66 -20.17
N PRO A 123 1.17 -9.50 -19.89
CA PRO A 123 0.35 -8.77 -20.83
C PRO A 123 0.78 -7.30 -20.78
N GLU A 124 0.93 -6.68 -21.94
CA GLU A 124 1.03 -5.22 -22.03
C GLU A 124 -0.16 -4.62 -21.29
N VAL A 125 0.14 -3.78 -20.30
CA VAL A 125 -0.89 -3.04 -19.56
C VAL A 125 -1.44 -1.99 -20.51
N ASP A 126 -2.72 -2.10 -20.85
CA ASP A 126 -3.48 -0.96 -21.36
C ASP A 126 -3.43 0.12 -20.27
N ASP A 127 -2.92 1.29 -20.64
CA ASP A 127 -3.09 2.50 -19.86
C ASP A 127 -4.59 2.66 -19.58
N GLU A 128 -5.01 2.47 -18.32
CA GLU A 128 -6.33 2.90 -17.84
C GLU A 128 -6.39 4.43 -17.97
N SER A 129 -6.70 4.86 -19.19
CA SER A 129 -7.05 6.20 -19.57
C SER A 129 -8.46 6.45 -19.04
N ASN A 130 -8.53 7.46 -18.16
CA ASN A 130 -9.72 8.15 -17.61
C ASN A 130 -11.06 7.92 -18.31
#